data_AF-A0A4R4PTX0-F1
#
_entry.id   AF-A0A4R4PTX0-F1
#
_cell.length_a   1.000
_cell.length_b   1.000
_cell.length_c   1.000
_cell.angle_alpha   90.00
_cell.angle_beta   90.00
_cell.angle_gamma   90.00
#
_symmetry.space_group_name_H-M   'P 1'
#
loop_
_entity.id
_entity.type
_entity.pdbx_description
1 polymer ?
#
loop_
_entity_poly.entity_id
_entity_poly.type
_entity_poly.pdbx_seq_one_letter_code
_entity_poly.pdbx_strand_id
1 'polypeptide(L)'
;AELTGVLGTWWTEGSPFNFTVKAGVLQAKSPAAADWQAPAVFDRIAEDTYRTVSGRETGELLTITRDTTGTPIKLHWATYLCTREPLAFADIPH
;
A
#
# COMPACT_ATOMS: atom_id res chain seq x y z
N ALA A 1 -6.32 3.72 14.97
CA ALA A 1 -5.95 2.30 14.74
C ALA A 1 -4.69 2.27 13.88
N GLU A 2 -3.88 1.21 13.94
CA GLU A 2 -2.60 1.09 13.22
C GLU A 2 -2.68 1.46 11.73
N LEU A 3 -3.77 1.06 11.05
CA LEU A 3 -3.95 1.27 9.61
C LEU A 3 -4.60 2.61 9.24
N THR A 4 -5.02 3.46 10.19
CA THR A 4 -5.82 4.66 9.89
C THR A 4 -5.16 5.57 8.84
N GLY A 5 -3.85 5.78 8.93
CA GLY A 5 -3.09 6.58 7.96
C GLY A 5 -2.58 5.80 6.74
N VAL A 6 -2.87 4.50 6.62
CA VAL A 6 -2.55 3.67 5.46
C VAL A 6 -3.72 3.64 4.48
N LEU A 7 -4.95 3.75 4.98
CA LEU A 7 -6.14 3.67 4.13
C LEU A 7 -6.23 4.85 3.13
N GLY A 8 -6.98 4.62 2.06
CA GLY A 8 -7.15 5.57 0.96
C GLY A 8 -6.19 5.32 -0.19
N THR A 9 -6.06 6.32 -1.07
CA THR A 9 -5.27 6.20 -2.29
C THR A 9 -3.78 6.39 -2.03
N TRP A 10 -2.99 5.55 -2.67
CA TRP A 10 -1.53 5.66 -2.82
C TRP A 10 -1.16 5.44 -4.28
N TRP A 11 -0.08 6.07 -4.72
CA TRP A 11 0.43 6.00 -6.09
C TRP A 11 1.72 5.22 -6.14
N THR A 12 1.83 4.26 -7.05
CA THR A 12 3.06 3.51 -7.31
C THR A 12 3.24 3.34 -8.80
N GLU A 13 4.44 3.60 -9.31
CA GLU A 13 4.74 3.61 -10.76
C GLU A 13 3.75 4.45 -11.57
N GLY A 14 3.30 5.59 -11.02
CA GLY A 14 2.30 6.47 -11.66
C GLY A 14 0.87 5.91 -11.69
N SER A 15 0.61 4.76 -11.08
CA SER A 15 -0.71 4.14 -11.00
C SER A 15 -1.32 4.24 -9.60
N PRO A 16 -2.59 4.65 -9.45
CA PRO A 16 -3.25 4.70 -8.16
C PRO A 16 -3.68 3.31 -7.68
N PHE A 17 -3.61 3.09 -6.37
CA PHE A 17 -4.15 1.94 -5.65
C PHE A 17 -4.88 2.41 -4.40
N ASN A 18 -6.09 1.89 -4.20
CA ASN A 18 -6.89 2.17 -3.03
C ASN A 18 -6.66 1.10 -1.97
N PHE A 19 -6.06 1.50 -0.85
CA PHE A 19 -5.88 0.67 0.33
C PHE A 19 -7.14 0.74 1.19
N THR A 20 -7.73 -0.42 1.48
CA THR A 20 -8.98 -0.56 2.24
C THR A 20 -8.87 -1.70 3.23
N VAL A 21 -9.71 -1.71 4.25
CA VAL A 21 -9.85 -2.86 5.16
C VAL A 21 -11.21 -3.48 4.96
N LYS A 22 -11.24 -4.78 4.67
CA LYS A 22 -12.47 -5.57 4.56
C LYS A 22 -12.37 -6.76 5.50
N ALA A 23 -13.35 -6.88 6.40
CA ALA A 23 -13.38 -7.91 7.44
C ALA A 23 -12.06 -8.00 8.26
N GLY A 24 -11.45 -6.86 8.56
CA GLY A 24 -10.19 -6.78 9.32
C GLY A 24 -8.92 -7.03 8.50
N VAL A 25 -9.04 -7.35 7.21
CA VAL A 25 -7.90 -7.64 6.32
C VAL A 25 -7.59 -6.44 5.44
N LEU A 26 -6.32 -6.03 5.38
CA LEU A 26 -5.85 -4.96 4.51
C LEU A 26 -5.83 -5.45 3.06
N GLN A 27 -6.31 -4.62 2.14
CA GLN A 27 -6.41 -4.91 0.72
C GLN A 27 -6.01 -3.70 -0.11
N ALA A 28 -5.47 -3.91 -1.32
CA ALA A 28 -5.21 -2.85 -2.30
C ALA A 28 -5.79 -3.22 -3.67
N LYS A 29 -6.47 -2.28 -4.32
CA LYS A 29 -6.98 -2.46 -5.68
C LYS A 29 -6.79 -1.17 -6.49
N SER A 30 -6.36 -1.29 -7.73
CA SER A 30 -6.34 -0.14 -8.64
C SER A 30 -7.77 0.27 -8.99
N PRO A 31 -8.11 1.56 -9.00
CA PRO A 31 -9.42 2.02 -9.48
C PRO A 31 -9.63 1.78 -10.98
N ALA A 32 -8.56 1.50 -11.73
CA ALA A 32 -8.63 1.12 -13.14
C ALA A 32 -8.80 -0.41 -13.34
N ALA A 33 -8.66 -1.22 -12.29
CA ALA A 33 -8.85 -2.66 -12.38
C ALA A 33 -10.33 -3.00 -12.51
N ALA A 34 -10.64 -4.00 -13.34
CA ALA A 34 -12.01 -4.47 -13.52
C ALA A 34 -12.62 -4.99 -12.20
N ASP A 35 -13.94 -4.92 -12.06
CA ASP A 35 -14.64 -5.29 -10.82
C ASP A 35 -14.38 -6.75 -10.41
N TRP A 36 -14.32 -7.65 -11.38
CA TRP A 36 -14.06 -9.09 -11.16
C TRP A 36 -12.60 -9.39 -10.79
N GLN A 37 -11.68 -8.46 -11.00
CA GLN A 37 -10.28 -8.66 -10.63
C GLN A 37 -10.12 -8.58 -9.11
N ALA A 38 -9.55 -9.63 -8.52
CA ALA A 38 -9.32 -9.71 -7.10
C ALA A 38 -8.33 -8.62 -6.63
N PRO A 39 -8.53 -8.03 -5.43
CA PRO A 39 -7.56 -7.11 -4.86
C PRO A 39 -6.28 -7.86 -4.44
N ALA A 40 -5.20 -7.11 -4.25
CA ALA A 40 -4.10 -7.57 -3.43
C ALA A 40 -4.55 -7.67 -1.97
N VAL A 41 -4.18 -8.75 -1.29
CA VAL A 41 -4.56 -9.01 0.11
C VAL A 41 -3.30 -9.14 0.95
N PHE A 42 -3.30 -8.54 2.14
CA PHE A 42 -2.12 -8.43 2.99
C PHE A 42 -2.35 -9.05 4.36
N ASP A 43 -1.47 -9.98 4.74
CA ASP A 43 -1.39 -10.52 6.11
C ASP A 43 -0.27 -9.85 6.87
N ARG A 44 -0.55 -9.42 8.11
CA ARG A 44 0.46 -8.81 8.97
C ARG A 44 1.46 -9.87 9.41
N ILE A 45 2.76 -9.58 9.27
CA ILE A 45 3.84 -10.47 9.73
C ILE A 45 4.72 -9.83 10.81
N ALA A 46 4.74 -8.50 10.90
CA ALA A 46 5.36 -7.76 11.98
C ALA A 46 4.67 -6.38 12.15
N GLU A 47 5.18 -5.54 13.05
CA GLU A 47 4.82 -4.13 13.06
C GLU A 47 5.19 -3.47 11.73
N ASP A 48 4.24 -2.74 11.16
CA ASP A 48 4.40 -2.01 9.91
C ASP A 48 4.87 -2.85 8.70
N THR A 49 4.78 -4.18 8.80
CA THR A 49 5.23 -5.10 7.77
C THR A 49 4.19 -6.18 7.52
N TYR A 50 3.78 -6.28 6.26
CA TYR A 50 2.75 -7.18 5.79
C TYR A 50 3.29 -8.00 4.61
N ARG A 51 2.76 -9.20 4.43
CA ARG A 51 2.99 -10.07 3.27
C ARG A 51 1.77 -10.01 2.37
N THR A 52 2.00 -9.81 1.08
CA THR A 52 0.93 -9.96 0.08
C THR A 52 0.66 -11.44 -0.13
N VAL A 53 -0.54 -11.91 0.22
CA VAL A 53 -0.91 -13.34 0.19
C VAL A 53 -1.81 -13.72 -0.98
N SER A 54 -2.34 -12.72 -1.70
CA SER A 54 -3.15 -12.91 -2.90
C SER A 54 -3.09 -11.66 -3.77
N GLY A 55 -3.34 -11.81 -5.07
CA GLY A 55 -3.40 -10.72 -6.04
C GLY A 55 -2.04 -10.30 -6.60
N ARG A 56 -1.93 -9.04 -7.03
CA ARG A 56 -0.68 -8.45 -7.53
C ARG A 56 0.41 -8.56 -6.46
N GLU A 57 1.66 -8.80 -6.85
CA GLU A 57 2.82 -8.90 -5.94
C GLU A 57 2.68 -10.00 -4.86
N THR A 58 1.93 -11.08 -5.11
CA THR A 58 1.82 -12.20 -4.15
C THR A 58 3.20 -12.74 -3.79
N GLY A 59 3.47 -12.87 -2.48
CA GLY A 59 4.77 -13.25 -1.93
C GLY A 59 5.62 -12.05 -1.51
N GLU A 60 5.34 -10.84 -1.99
CA GLU A 60 6.13 -9.65 -1.70
C GLU A 60 5.68 -8.94 -0.41
N LEU A 61 6.57 -8.09 0.12
CA LEU A 61 6.31 -7.32 1.33
C LEU A 61 5.64 -5.99 1.03
N LEU A 62 4.79 -5.56 1.97
CA LEU A 62 4.36 -4.18 2.12
C LEU A 62 4.93 -3.66 3.43
N THR A 63 5.79 -2.64 3.37
CA THR A 63 6.33 -1.96 4.55
C THR A 63 5.78 -0.54 4.66
N ILE A 64 5.45 -0.14 5.88
CA ILE A 64 4.92 1.18 6.21
C ILE A 64 6.05 2.00 6.85
N THR A 65 6.38 3.15 6.28
CA THR A 65 7.29 4.11 6.90
C THR A 65 6.50 5.23 7.53
N ARG A 66 6.76 5.50 8.81
CA ARG A 66 6.08 6.52 9.59
C ARG A 66 7.03 7.64 10.01
N ASP A 67 6.48 8.83 10.22
CA ASP A 67 7.20 9.92 10.86
C ASP A 67 7.24 9.76 12.40
N THR A 68 7.84 10.72 13.09
CA THR A 68 7.97 10.74 14.56
C THR A 68 6.63 10.84 15.30
N THR A 69 5.54 11.18 14.61
CA THR A 69 4.18 11.23 15.15
C THR A 69 3.42 9.92 14.96
N GLY A 70 4.02 8.94 14.28
CA GLY A 70 3.40 7.67 13.92
C GLY A 70 2.52 7.75 12.66
N THR A 71 2.62 8.85 11.91
CA THR A 71 1.84 9.05 10.68
C THR A 71 2.54 8.35 9.50
N PRO A 72 1.87 7.46 8.75
CA PRO A 72 2.41 6.88 7.53
C PRO A 72 2.71 7.95 6.48
N ILE A 73 3.97 8.05 6.07
CA ILE A 73 4.43 9.03 5.08
C ILE A 73 4.76 8.37 3.73
N LYS A 74 5.14 7.10 3.75
CA LYS A 74 5.54 6.31 2.56
C LYS A 74 5.17 4.85 2.78
N LEU A 75 4.84 4.13 1.71
CA LEU A 75 4.78 2.67 1.71
C LEU A 75 5.82 2.14 0.73
N HIS A 76 6.41 0.98 1.00
CA HIS A 76 7.10 0.21 -0.04
C HIS A 76 6.37 -1.11 -0.23
N TRP A 77 5.89 -1.33 -1.45
CA TRP A 77 5.25 -2.57 -1.84
C TRP A 77 6.12 -3.28 -2.88
N ALA A 78 6.62 -4.47 -2.53
CA ALA A 78 7.75 -5.10 -3.20
C ALA A 78 8.95 -4.13 -3.22
N THR A 79 9.45 -3.81 -4.41
CA THR A 79 10.50 -2.79 -4.61
C THR A 79 9.95 -1.41 -4.93
N TYR A 80 8.63 -1.23 -4.97
CA TYR A 80 8.00 -0.02 -5.46
C TYR A 80 7.60 0.91 -4.33
N LEU A 81 8.07 2.15 -4.39
CA LEU A 81 7.60 3.20 -3.50
C LEU A 81 6.14 3.53 -3.82
N CYS A 82 5.34 3.66 -2.77
CA CYS A 82 4.02 4.27 -2.85
C CYS A 82 3.99 5.60 -2.10
N THR A 83 3.44 6.63 -2.74
CA THR A 83 3.29 7.99 -2.20
C THR A 83 1.83 8.42 -2.15
N ARG A 84 1.51 9.43 -1.33
CA ARG A 84 0.15 9.99 -1.25
C ARG A 84 -0.22 10.82 -2.48
N GLU A 85 0.77 11.40 -3.12
CA GLU A 85 0.64 12.19 -4.35
C GLU A 85 1.24 11.42 -5.53
N PRO A 86 0.78 11.66 -6.76
CA PRO A 86 1.35 11.09 -7.98
C PRO A 86 2.72 11.74 -8.30
N LEU A 87 3.71 11.50 -7.45
CA LEU A 87 5.05 12.05 -7.63
C LEU A 87 5.79 11.27 -8.71
N ALA A 88 6.52 11.98 -9.58
CA ALA A 88 7.50 11.33 -10.45
C ALA A 88 8.68 10.85 -9.61
N PHE A 89 9.47 9.90 -10.14
CA PHE A 89 10.66 9.40 -9.44
C PHE A 89 11.61 10.54 -9.02
N ALA A 90 11.74 11.58 -9.85
CA ALA A 90 12.57 12.75 -9.58
C ALA A 90 12.04 13.65 -8.43
N ASP A 91 10.77 13.52 -8.07
CA ASP A 91 10.10 14.36 -7.06
C ASP A 91 10.00 13.67 -5.69
N ILE A 92 10.59 12.48 -5.53
CA ILE A 92 10.60 11.75 -4.26
C ILE A 92 11.62 12.42 -3.33
N PRO A 93 11.21 12.97 -2.17
CA PRO A 93 12.17 13.50 -1.20
C PRO A 93 13.04 12.37 -0.62
N HIS A 94 14.36 12.52 -0.76
CA HIS A 94 15.39 11.60 -0.27
C HIS A 94 15.53 11.64 1.25
#